data_AF-A0A920V5J0-F1
#
_entry.id   AF-A0A920V5J0-F1
#
_cell.length_a   1.000
_cell.length_b   1.000
_cell.length_c   1.000
_cell.angle_alpha   90.00
_cell.angle_beta   90.00
_cell.angle_gamma   90.00
#
_symmetry.space_group_name_H-M   'P 1'
#
loop_
_entity.id
_entity.type
_entity.pdbx_description
1 polymer ?
#
loop_
_entity_poly.entity_id
_entity_poly.type
_entity_poly.pdbx_seq_one_letter_code
_entity_poly.pdbx_strand_id
1 'polypeptide(L)' 'MINLSKEKGGRVICVGTTTLRCLESIAKANRGVLKPFTGETDLFIYPGFKFNVVDA' A
#
# COMPACT_ATOMS: atom_id res chain seq x y z
N MET A 1 4.87 9.43 7.47
CA MET A 1 4.41 8.62 8.62
C MET A 1 4.41 7.13 8.32
N ILE A 2 3.76 6.65 7.25
CA ILE A 2 3.58 5.21 7.01
C ILE A 2 4.91 4.46 6.79
N ASN A 3 5.82 4.99 5.96
CA ASN A 3 7.16 4.39 5.78
C ASN A 3 7.93 4.29 7.10
N LEU A 4 7.88 5.35 7.92
CA LEU A 4 8.53 5.39 9.22
C LEU A 4 7.95 4.35 10.18
N SER A 5 6.61 4.15 10.17
CA SER A 5 5.98 3.08 10.93
C SER A 5 6.46 1.70 10.48
N LYS A 6 6.62 1.49 9.17
CA LYS A 6 7.09 0.23 8.61
C LYS A 6 8.57 -0.04 8.90
N GLU A 7 9.42 1.00 8.83
CA GLU A 7 10.83 0.93 9.26
C GLU A 7 10.97 0.63 10.76
N LYS A 8 10.03 1.12 11.58
CA LYS A 8 9.97 0.81 13.02
C LYS A 8 9.38 -0.58 13.33
N GLY A 9 9.07 -1.40 12.32
CA GLY A 9 8.43 -2.70 12.49
C GLY A 9 6.96 -2.62 12.94
N GLY A 10 6.34 -1.45 12.80
CA GLY A 10 4.92 -1.25 13.02
C GLY A 10 4.07 -1.79 11.87
N ARG A 11 2.84 -2.20 12.19
CA ARG A 11 1.88 -2.73 11.23
C ARG A 11 1.12 -1.62 10.51
N VAL A 12 0.86 -1.80 9.22
CA VAL A 12 0.00 -0.91 8.43
C VAL A 12 -1.32 -1.63 8.14
N ILE A 13 -2.41 -1.11 8.72
CA ILE A 13 -3.75 -1.69 8.59
C ILE A 13 -4.59 -0.78 7.70
N CYS A 14 -5.18 -1.33 6.64
CA CYS A 14 -6.06 -0.58 5.76
C CYS A 14 -7.52 -0.73 6.18
N VAL A 15 -8.18 0.41 6.40
CA VAL A 15 -9.62 0.43 6.60
C VAL A 15 -10.27 0.80 5.26
N GLY A 16 -10.88 -0.20 4.63
CA GLY A 16 -11.57 -0.06 3.34
C GLY A 16 -10.75 -0.50 2.13
N THR A 17 -11.45 -1.07 1.15
CA THR A 17 -10.87 -1.61 -0.08
C THR A 17 -10.30 -0.53 -1.00
N THR A 18 -10.87 0.67 -1.00
CA THR A 18 -10.35 1.82 -1.75
C THR A 18 -8.99 2.24 -1.21
N THR A 19 -8.86 2.33 0.12
CA THR A 19 -7.61 2.71 0.81
C THR A 19 -6.50 1.69 0.54
N LEU A 20 -6.84 0.40 0.62
CA LEU A 20 -5.96 -0.71 0.25
C LEU A 20 -5.44 -0.56 -1.19
N ARG A 21 -6.34 -0.34 -2.16
CA ARG A 21 -5.96 -0.17 -3.57
C ARG A 21 -5.05 1.02 -3.80
N CYS A 22 -5.32 2.16 -3.16
CA CYS A 22 -4.47 3.35 -3.25
C CYS A 22 -3.06 3.07 -2.72
N LEU A 23 -2.95 2.55 -1.50
CA LEU A 23 -1.65 2.30 -0.86
C LEU A 23 -0.83 1.25 -1.63
N GLU A 24 -1.45 0.15 -2.04
CA GLU A 24 -0.76 -0.89 -2.81
C GLU A 24 -0.37 -0.43 -4.21
N SER A 25 -1.15 0.47 -4.83
CA SER A 25 -0.81 1.01 -6.16
C SER A 25 0.43 1.89 -6.09
N ILE A 26 0.51 2.75 -5.06
CA ILE A 26 1.68 3.58 -4.78
C ILE A 26 2.90 2.71 -4.44
N ALA A 27 2.70 1.69 -3.61
CA ALA A 27 3.74 0.75 -3.23
C ALA A 27 4.29 0.01 -4.46
N LYS A 28 3.41 -0.48 -5.34
CA LYS A 28 3.80 -1.16 -6.57
C LYS A 28 4.63 -0.26 -7.49
N ALA A 29 4.23 1.01 -7.64
CA ALA A 29 4.97 1.98 -8.45
C ALA A 29 6.37 2.31 -7.89
N ASN A 30 6.56 2.21 -6.57
CA ASN A 30 7.77 2.63 -5.87
C ASN A 30 8.50 1.49 -5.15
N ARG A 31 8.34 0.24 -5.61
CA ARG A 31 9.02 -0.96 -5.05
C ARG A 31 8.86 -1.12 -3.53
N GLY A 32 7.65 -0.89 -3.02
CA GLY A 32 7.31 -1.03 -1.60
C GLY A 32 7.48 0.23 -0.75
N VAL A 33 7.95 1.35 -1.32
CA VAL A 33 8.07 2.63 -0.61
C VAL A 33 6.87 3.51 -0.93
N LEU A 34 6.15 4.00 0.08
CA LEU A 34 5.09 4.97 -0.17
C LEU A 34 5.69 6.34 -0.47
N LYS A 35 5.36 6.91 -1.61
CA LYS A 35 5.66 8.32 -1.92
C LYS A 35 4.36 9.10 -2.10
N PRO A 36 4.37 10.42 -1.85
CA PRO A 36 3.25 11.27 -2.21
C PRO A 36 2.89 11.04 -3.67
N PHE A 37 1.64 10.66 -3.91
CA PHE A 37 1.12 10.36 -5.24
C PHE A 37 -0.27 10.94 -5.36
N THR A 38 -0.60 11.42 -6.55
CA THR A 38 -1.92 11.96 -6.87
C THR A 38 -2.26 11.50 -8.28
N GLY A 39 -3.37 10.79 -8.43
CA GLY A 39 -3.76 10.17 -9.67
C GLY A 39 -4.75 9.03 -9.43
N GLU A 40 -5.23 8.43 -10.51
CA GLU A 40 -6.16 7.30 -10.45
C GLU A 40 -5.41 5.98 -10.22
N THR A 41 -6.11 5.01 -9.66
CA THR A 41 -5.58 3.68 -9.39
C THR A 41 -6.49 2.59 -9.93
N ASP A 42 -6.06 1.93 -11.00
CA ASP A 42 -6.70 0.75 -11.58
C ASP A 42 -6.18 -0.57 -10.99
N LEU A 43 -5.66 -0.53 -9.76
CA LEU A 43 -5.11 -1.73 -9.13
C LEU A 43 -6.23 -2.74 -8.82
N PHE A 44 -6.29 -3.78 -9.64
CA PHE A 44 -7.08 -4.98 -9.36
C PHE A 44 -6.28 -5.97 -8.51
N ILE A 45 -6.83 -6.28 -7.33
CA ILE A 45 -6.28 -7.23 -6.37
C ILE A 45 -6.99 -8.56 -6.59
N TYR A 46 -6.21 -9.58 -6.99
CA TYR A 46 -6.68 -10.95 -7.20
C TYR A 46 -6.10 -11.88 -6.14
N PRO A 47 -6.70 -13.06 -5.90
CA PRO A 47 -6.11 -14.09 -5.04
C PRO A 47 -4.69 -14.44 -5.52
N GLY A 48 -3.70 -14.34 -4.64
CA GLY A 48 -2.27 -14.48 -4.96
C GLY A 48 -1.51 -13.16 -5.16
N PHE A 49 -2.18 -12.02 -5.07
CA PHE A 49 -1.54 -10.71 -5.06
C PHE A 49 -0.64 -10.56 -3.82
N LYS A 50 0.63 -10.21 -4.03
CA LYS A 50 1.58 -9.94 -2.94
C LYS A 50 1.43 -8.50 -2.47
N PHE A 51 0.91 -8.33 -1.26
CA PHE A 51 0.87 -7.05 -0.57
C PHE A 51 2.29 -6.60 -0.22
N ASN A 52 2.62 -5.36 -0.55
CA ASN A 52 3.95 -4.80 -0.28
C ASN A 52 3.94 -3.91 0.96
N VAL A 53 2.84 -3.19 1.18
CA VAL A 53 2.74 -2.17 2.23
C VAL A 53 1.77 -2.59 3.32
N VAL A 54 0.64 -3.18 2.96
CA VAL A 54 -0.45 -3.48 3.90
C VAL A 54 -0.26 -4.85 4.54
N ASP A 55 -0.39 -4.91 5.87
CA ASP A 55 -0.26 -6.15 6.65
C ASP A 55 -1.61 -6.79 6.99
N ALA A 56 -2.69 -5.99 7.03
CA ALA A 56 -4.06 -6.43 7.32
C ALA A 56 -5.11 -5.54 6.65
#